data_AF-A0A9R1WQ33-F1
#
_entry.id   AF-A0A9R1WQ33-F1
#
_cell.length_a   1.000
_cell.length_b   1.000
_cell.length_c   1.000
_cell.angle_alpha   90.00
_cell.angle_beta   90.00
_cell.angle_gamma   90.00
#
_symmetry.space_group_name_H-M   'P 1'
#
loop_
_entity.id
_entity.type
_entity.pdbx_description
1 polymer ?
#
loop_
_entity_poly.entity_id
_entity_poly.type
_entity_poly.pdbx_seq_one_letter_code
_entity_poly.pdbx_strand_id
1 'polypeptide(L)'
;MGPIPIDDGVGKEIVTQITTTMKSNKTFYIDSNGRDFLQRIRDYREDWDLEVNQPIAGNYYPVNLGIYLIDETSELLLLVDRSVGGSGIVDGQLELMLHRLLYDDGKGVAEALNETVCVGNDCRGLTVSIFYKTKKQGQISRCPHFQEWIPPTVSLIT
;
A
#
# COMPACT_ATOMS: atom_id res chain seq x y z
N MET A 1 -12.41 7.22 5.93
CA MET A 1 -12.13 6.11 6.86
C MET A 1 -12.24 6.62 8.28
N GLY A 2 -13.37 6.40 8.94
CA GLY A 2 -13.54 6.73 10.36
C GLY A 2 -14.82 7.52 10.66
N PRO A 3 -15.24 7.57 11.94
CA PRO A 3 -14.58 6.92 13.09
C PRO A 3 -14.68 5.39 13.03
N ILE A 4 -13.58 4.71 13.37
CA ILE A 4 -13.52 3.23 13.37
C ILE A 4 -14.19 2.77 14.67
N PRO A 5 -15.19 1.87 14.62
CA PRO A 5 -15.87 1.41 15.83
C PRO A 5 -14.91 0.58 16.69
N ILE A 6 -14.81 0.94 17.97
CA ILE A 6 -13.94 0.32 18.97
C ILE A 6 -14.70 -0.25 20.18
N ASP A 7 -16.04 -0.16 20.17
CA ASP A 7 -16.89 -0.55 21.31
C ASP A 7 -16.82 -2.05 21.64
N ASP A 8 -16.33 -2.86 20.70
CA ASP A 8 -16.09 -4.29 20.88
C ASP A 8 -14.75 -4.60 21.58
N GLY A 9 -13.92 -3.59 21.84
CA GLY A 9 -12.58 -3.75 22.41
C GLY A 9 -11.59 -4.47 21.48
N VAL A 10 -11.91 -4.63 20.20
CA VAL A 10 -11.08 -5.36 19.23
C VAL A 10 -10.39 -4.39 18.28
N GLY A 11 -9.06 -4.46 18.25
CA GLY A 11 -8.23 -3.68 17.34
C GLY A 11 -8.44 -3.99 15.88
N LYS A 12 -8.49 -2.94 15.06
CA LYS A 12 -8.79 -3.05 13.64
C LYS A 12 -7.73 -2.34 12.82
N GLU A 13 -7.19 -3.07 11.86
CA GLU A 13 -6.36 -2.53 10.80
C GLU A 13 -7.17 -2.61 9.51
N ILE A 14 -7.43 -1.46 8.89
CA ILE A 14 -8.24 -1.38 7.69
C ILE A 14 -7.32 -1.34 6.48
N VAL A 15 -7.54 -2.30 5.59
CA VAL A 15 -6.79 -2.47 4.35
C VAL A 15 -7.73 -2.31 3.16
N THR A 16 -7.24 -1.66 2.11
CA THR A 16 -7.87 -1.72 0.78
C THR A 16 -7.18 -2.81 -0.02
N GLN A 17 -7.96 -3.79 -0.47
CA GLN A 17 -7.47 -4.90 -1.28
C GLN A 17 -7.93 -4.75 -2.72
N ILE A 18 -6.99 -4.90 -3.65
CA ILE A 18 -7.24 -4.84 -5.10
C ILE A 18 -6.82 -6.19 -5.66
N THR A 19 -7.82 -6.96 -6.10
CA THR A 19 -7.64 -8.34 -6.56
C THR A 19 -7.83 -8.42 -8.06
N THR A 20 -6.93 -9.13 -8.72
CA THR A 20 -6.93 -9.37 -10.16
C THR A 20 -6.64 -10.84 -10.45
N THR A 21 -6.82 -11.26 -11.70
CA THR A 21 -6.48 -12.62 -12.16
C THR A 21 -5.03 -12.73 -12.66
N MET A 22 -4.19 -11.73 -12.40
CA MET A 22 -2.79 -11.66 -12.84
C MET A 22 -1.94 -12.71 -12.12
N LYS A 23 -1.06 -13.39 -12.85
CA LYS A 23 -0.12 -14.38 -12.30
C LYS A 23 1.17 -13.71 -11.88
N SER A 24 1.16 -13.07 -10.71
CA SER A 24 2.32 -12.33 -10.21
C SER A 24 3.46 -13.20 -9.64
N ASN A 25 3.25 -14.52 -9.48
CA ASN A 25 4.24 -15.48 -8.98
C ASN A 25 4.96 -14.98 -7.72
N LYS A 26 4.17 -14.66 -6.67
CA LYS A 26 4.63 -14.11 -5.38
C LYS A 26 5.37 -12.77 -5.46
N THR A 27 5.47 -12.14 -6.63
CA THR A 27 6.34 -11.00 -6.86
C THR A 27 5.53 -9.71 -7.04
N PHE A 28 5.98 -8.65 -6.40
CA PHE A 28 5.43 -7.30 -6.53
C PHE A 28 6.56 -6.28 -6.39
N TYR A 29 6.31 -5.04 -6.79
CA TYR A 29 7.32 -4.00 -6.82
C TYR A 29 6.85 -2.78 -6.06
N ILE A 30 7.75 -2.22 -5.24
CA ILE A 30 7.45 -1.07 -4.36
C ILE A 30 8.55 -0.04 -4.52
N ASP A 31 8.17 1.24 -4.49
CA ASP A 31 9.12 2.34 -4.54
C ASP A 31 10.00 2.43 -3.29
N SER A 32 11.23 2.93 -3.46
CA SER A 32 12.09 3.35 -2.37
C SER A 32 12.09 4.87 -2.29
N ASN A 33 11.30 5.43 -1.37
CA ASN A 33 11.19 6.88 -1.15
C ASN A 33 10.82 7.67 -2.43
N GLY A 34 9.91 7.12 -3.23
CA GLY A 34 9.44 7.73 -4.48
C GLY A 34 10.45 7.72 -5.62
N ARG A 35 11.49 6.89 -5.54
CA ARG A 35 12.55 6.78 -6.56
C ARG A 35 12.48 5.42 -7.26
N ASP A 36 13.50 4.59 -7.03
CA ASP A 36 13.64 3.30 -7.69
C ASP A 36 12.64 2.30 -7.13
N PHE A 37 12.10 1.43 -7.99
CA PHE A 37 11.26 0.32 -7.57
C PHE A 37 12.10 -0.90 -7.27
N LEU A 38 11.88 -1.46 -6.09
CA LEU A 38 12.53 -2.68 -5.62
C LEU A 38 11.58 -3.86 -5.78
N GLN A 39 12.11 -4.96 -6.30
CA GLN A 39 11.38 -6.22 -6.37
C GLN A 39 11.24 -6.81 -4.96
N ARG A 40 10.02 -7.23 -4.61
CA ARG A 40 9.68 -7.91 -3.37
C ARG A 40 9.07 -9.27 -3.73
N ILE A 41 9.50 -10.30 -3.02
CA ILE A 41 9.00 -11.67 -3.17
C ILE A 41 8.40 -12.07 -1.82
N ARG A 42 7.15 -12.52 -1.81
CA ARG A 42 6.46 -12.98 -0.59
C ARG A 42 7.26 -14.11 0.08
N ASP A 43 7.47 -13.99 1.39
CA ASP A 43 8.17 -14.96 2.24
C ASP A 43 9.65 -15.19 1.87
N TYR A 44 10.32 -14.17 1.33
CA TYR A 44 11.71 -14.28 0.86
C TYR A 44 12.59 -13.12 1.34
N ARG A 45 13.88 -13.41 1.56
CA ARG A 45 14.95 -12.44 1.83
C ARG A 45 16.17 -12.83 1.01
N GLU A 46 16.87 -11.83 0.47
CA GLU A 46 18.05 -12.04 -0.37
C GLU A 46 19.30 -12.36 0.47
N ASP A 47 19.40 -11.72 1.64
CA ASP A 47 20.62 -11.74 2.46
C ASP A 47 20.70 -12.96 3.40
N TRP A 48 19.58 -13.66 3.68
CA TRP A 48 19.53 -14.82 4.57
C TRP A 48 18.31 -15.72 4.34
N ASP A 49 18.38 -16.97 4.82
CA ASP A 49 17.27 -17.91 4.82
C ASP A 49 16.22 -17.52 5.87
N LEU A 50 15.06 -17.04 5.42
CA LEU A 50 13.99 -16.57 6.28
C LEU A 50 13.15 -17.72 6.86
N GLU A 51 13.05 -17.79 8.18
CA GLU A 51 11.99 -18.56 8.86
C GLU A 51 10.73 -17.68 9.01
N VAL A 52 9.63 -18.11 8.38
CA VAL A 52 8.38 -17.33 8.32
C VAL A 52 7.59 -17.48 9.61
N ASN A 53 7.76 -16.53 10.52
CA ASN A 53 7.00 -16.47 11.78
C ASN A 53 5.69 -15.69 11.66
N GLN A 54 5.61 -14.75 10.73
CA GLN A 54 4.46 -13.84 10.54
C GLN A 54 4.18 -13.67 9.04
N PRO A 55 3.29 -14.49 8.44
CA PRO A 55 3.10 -14.55 6.99
C PRO A 55 2.44 -13.29 6.39
N ILE A 56 1.75 -12.50 7.20
CA ILE A 56 1.15 -11.23 6.76
C ILE A 56 2.11 -10.08 7.09
N ALA A 57 2.34 -9.82 8.38
CA ALA A 57 3.14 -8.69 8.83
C ALA A 57 4.58 -8.68 8.28
N GLY A 58 5.19 -9.86 8.10
CA GLY A 58 6.55 -9.98 7.55
C GLY A 58 6.68 -9.61 6.08
N ASN A 59 5.57 -9.46 5.36
CA ASN A 59 5.53 -9.13 3.94
C ASN A 59 5.04 -7.69 3.66
N TYR A 60 4.78 -6.89 4.69
CA TYR A 60 4.43 -5.48 4.55
C TYR A 60 5.68 -4.61 4.35
N TYR A 61 5.59 -3.66 3.42
CA TYR A 61 6.65 -2.72 3.09
C TYR A 61 6.09 -1.28 3.01
N PRO A 62 6.94 -0.25 3.24
CA PRO A 62 6.53 1.14 3.07
C PRO A 62 6.33 1.47 1.59
N VAL A 63 5.18 2.06 1.25
CA VAL A 63 4.82 2.55 -0.08
C VAL A 63 4.66 4.07 0.03
N ASN A 64 5.52 4.84 -0.65
CA ASN A 64 5.50 6.30 -0.59
C ASN A 64 4.97 6.95 -1.86
N LEU A 65 5.15 6.28 -2.99
CA LEU A 65 4.73 6.72 -4.31
C LEU A 65 3.77 5.70 -4.92
N GLY A 66 4.15 4.43 -4.91
CA GLY A 66 3.32 3.40 -5.52
C GLY A 66 3.83 1.98 -5.40
N ILE A 67 2.93 1.07 -5.73
CA ILE A 67 3.14 -0.37 -5.72
C ILE A 67 2.55 -0.94 -7.01
N TYR A 68 3.23 -1.89 -7.64
CA TYR A 68 2.72 -2.50 -8.86
C TYR A 68 2.90 -4.02 -8.93
N LEU A 69 2.02 -4.63 -9.72
CA LEU A 69 2.10 -6.02 -10.17
C LEU A 69 2.34 -6.08 -11.67
N ILE A 70 3.11 -7.08 -12.08
CA ILE A 70 3.32 -7.42 -13.49
C ILE A 70 2.99 -8.90 -13.67
N ASP A 71 2.36 -9.19 -14.79
CA ASP A 71 2.18 -10.52 -15.37
C ASP A 71 2.69 -10.49 -16.82
N GLU A 72 2.70 -11.62 -17.52
CA GLU A 72 3.17 -11.75 -18.91
C GLU A 72 2.41 -10.86 -19.91
N THR A 73 1.23 -10.38 -19.54
CA THR A 73 0.32 -9.67 -20.46
C THR A 73 -0.08 -8.29 -19.97
N SER A 74 0.12 -7.97 -18.69
CA SER A 74 -0.40 -6.74 -18.12
C SER A 74 0.36 -6.28 -16.90
N GLU A 75 0.19 -5.00 -16.58
CA GLU A 75 0.78 -4.31 -15.44
C GLU A 75 -0.34 -3.56 -14.73
N LEU A 76 -0.38 -3.65 -13.40
CA LEU A 76 -1.28 -2.89 -12.53
C LEU A 76 -0.43 -2.05 -11.59
N LEU A 77 -0.53 -0.73 -11.69
CA LEU A 77 0.12 0.23 -10.78
C LEU A 77 -0.92 0.90 -9.90
N LEU A 78 -0.63 0.96 -8.60
CA LEU A 78 -1.34 1.75 -7.61
C LEU A 78 -0.43 2.89 -7.16
N LEU A 79 -0.94 4.11 -7.20
CA LEU A 79 -0.30 5.31 -6.70
C LEU A 79 -1.04 5.80 -5.45
N VAL A 80 -0.27 6.24 -4.47
CA VAL A 80 -0.77 6.68 -3.17
C VAL A 80 -0.60 8.18 -3.00
N ASP A 81 -1.53 8.83 -2.29
CA ASP A 81 -1.44 10.26 -1.95
C ASP A 81 -0.55 10.56 -0.73
N ARG A 82 -0.14 9.51 -0.02
CA ARG A 82 0.68 9.55 1.19
C ARG A 82 1.39 8.21 1.44
N SER A 83 2.37 8.24 2.31
CA SER A 83 3.04 7.03 2.82
C SER A 83 2.06 6.10 3.52
N VAL A 84 1.99 4.85 3.05
CA VAL A 84 1.17 3.78 3.63
C VAL A 84 1.96 2.47 3.66
N GLY A 85 1.49 1.49 4.43
CA GLY A 85 2.01 0.13 4.34
C GLY A 85 1.31 -0.62 3.20
N GLY A 86 2.04 -1.44 2.44
CA GLY A 86 1.44 -2.26 1.39
C GLY A 86 2.13 -3.59 1.18
N SER A 87 1.42 -4.53 0.55
CA SER A 87 1.91 -5.88 0.27
C SER A 87 1.15 -6.58 -0.86
N GLY A 88 1.69 -7.70 -1.34
CA GLY A 88 1.04 -8.68 -2.21
C GLY A 88 0.90 -10.04 -1.51
N ILE A 89 -0.03 -10.15 -0.57
CA ILE A 89 -0.22 -11.35 0.28
C ILE A 89 -0.72 -12.56 -0.51
N VAL A 90 -1.49 -12.33 -1.57
CA VAL A 90 -1.96 -13.38 -2.49
C VAL A 90 -1.54 -13.01 -3.91
N ASP A 91 -1.32 -14.01 -4.75
CA ASP A 91 -0.97 -13.78 -6.15
C ASP A 91 -2.12 -13.08 -6.88
N GLY A 92 -1.79 -12.08 -7.69
CA GLY A 92 -2.77 -11.21 -8.35
C GLY A 92 -3.44 -10.18 -7.44
N GLN A 93 -3.06 -10.10 -6.16
CA GLN A 93 -3.61 -9.15 -5.19
C GLN A 93 -2.55 -8.16 -4.71
N LEU A 94 -2.95 -6.90 -4.59
CA LEU A 94 -2.23 -5.88 -3.82
C LEU A 94 -3.12 -5.37 -2.70
N GLU A 95 -2.52 -5.02 -1.57
CA GLU A 95 -3.22 -4.37 -0.48
C GLU A 95 -2.45 -3.19 0.09
N LEU A 96 -3.20 -2.19 0.56
CA LEU A 96 -2.70 -0.96 1.16
C LEU A 96 -3.39 -0.76 2.51
N MET A 97 -2.61 -0.64 3.58
CA MET A 97 -3.10 -0.35 4.92
C MET A 97 -3.41 1.14 5.05
N LEU A 98 -4.67 1.47 5.34
CA LEU A 98 -5.16 2.83 5.44
C LEU A 98 -5.18 3.35 6.88
N HIS A 99 -5.44 2.48 7.85
CA HIS A 99 -5.57 2.87 9.26
C HIS A 99 -5.33 1.66 10.18
N ARG A 100 -4.71 1.85 11.35
CA ARG A 100 -4.47 0.82 12.39
C ARG A 100 -4.87 1.33 13.79
N LEU A 101 -5.25 0.45 14.75
CA LEU A 101 -5.58 0.83 16.15
C LEU A 101 -5.84 -0.37 17.10
N LEU A 102 -5.32 -0.34 18.35
CA LEU A 102 -6.06 -0.34 19.67
C LEU A 102 -5.19 -0.54 20.92
N TYR A 103 -3.93 -0.90 20.79
CA TYR A 103 -3.04 -1.16 21.94
C TYR A 103 -1.67 -0.51 21.75
N ASP A 104 -1.05 -0.13 22.87
CA ASP A 104 0.38 0.23 22.90
C ASP A 104 1.21 -1.03 22.66
N ASP A 105 2.28 -0.89 21.89
CA ASP A 105 3.17 -1.99 21.50
C ASP A 105 4.37 -2.16 22.45
N GLY A 106 4.42 -1.37 23.53
CA GLY A 106 5.49 -1.40 24.52
C GLY A 106 6.83 -0.89 23.99
N LYS A 107 6.84 -0.12 22.89
CA LYS A 107 8.07 0.43 22.29
C LYS A 107 8.43 1.85 22.74
N GLY A 108 7.71 2.39 23.73
CA GLY A 108 8.12 3.58 24.48
C GLY A 108 7.22 4.80 24.35
N VAL A 109 6.16 4.74 23.54
CA VAL A 109 5.16 5.82 23.44
C VAL A 109 4.16 5.76 24.61
N ALA A 110 3.84 4.55 25.10
CA ALA A 110 2.94 4.31 26.23
C ALA A 110 1.50 4.83 26.02
N GLU A 111 1.09 4.97 24.76
CA GLU A 111 -0.24 5.39 24.34
C GLU A 111 -0.69 4.54 23.16
N ALA A 112 -1.95 4.09 23.19
CA ALA A 112 -2.54 3.40 22.04
C ALA A 112 -2.80 4.40 20.90
N LEU A 113 -2.62 3.97 19.65
CA LEU A 113 -2.81 4.83 18.47
C LEU A 113 -4.29 5.09 18.16
N ASN A 114 -4.98 5.87 19.01
CA ASN A 114 -6.41 6.19 18.95
C ASN A 114 -6.67 7.66 18.63
N GLU A 115 -6.33 8.04 17.40
CA GLU A 115 -6.53 9.40 16.91
C GLU A 115 -8.02 9.64 16.57
N THR A 116 -8.65 10.56 17.30
CA THR A 116 -9.99 11.05 16.97
C THR A 116 -9.94 12.55 16.71
N VAL A 117 -10.28 12.99 15.50
CA VAL A 117 -10.41 14.42 15.17
C VAL A 117 -11.89 14.77 15.03
N CYS A 118 -12.41 15.50 16.01
CA CYS A 118 -13.79 15.96 16.02
C CYS A 118 -13.83 17.49 16.19
N VAL A 119 -14.61 18.16 15.35
CA VAL A 119 -14.88 19.60 15.46
C VAL A 119 -16.37 19.77 15.78
N GLY A 120 -16.67 20.11 17.04
CA GLY A 120 -18.05 20.07 17.54
C GLY A 120 -18.58 18.64 17.55
N ASN A 121 -19.76 18.42 16.95
CA ASN A 121 -20.37 17.09 16.79
C ASN A 121 -20.00 16.38 15.48
N ASP A 122 -19.15 16.99 14.64
CA ASP A 122 -18.70 16.40 13.37
C ASP A 122 -17.32 15.77 13.57
N CYS A 123 -17.29 14.43 13.62
CA CYS A 123 -16.07 13.64 13.64
C CYS A 123 -15.77 13.16 12.22
N ARG A 124 -14.64 13.61 11.66
CA ARG A 124 -14.24 13.22 10.31
C ARG A 124 -13.10 12.21 10.37
N GLY A 125 -13.27 11.14 9.62
CA GLY A 125 -12.23 10.14 9.42
C GLY A 125 -11.16 10.58 8.41
N LEU A 126 -10.15 9.74 8.28
CA LEU A 126 -9.09 9.87 7.29
C LEU A 126 -9.63 9.72 5.86
N THR A 127 -9.40 10.70 5.00
CA THR A 127 -9.64 10.58 3.55
C THR A 127 -8.32 10.21 2.87
N VAL A 128 -8.31 9.11 2.13
CA VAL A 128 -7.16 8.63 1.36
C VAL A 128 -7.57 8.47 -0.10
N SER A 129 -6.75 8.99 -1.01
CA SER A 129 -6.92 8.83 -2.45
C SER A 129 -5.89 7.83 -2.97
N ILE A 130 -6.37 6.84 -3.72
CA ILE A 130 -5.53 5.86 -4.42
C ILE A 130 -5.89 5.94 -5.90
N PHE A 131 -4.88 6.12 -6.74
CA PHE A 131 -5.05 6.11 -8.19
C PHE A 131 -4.54 4.78 -8.73
N TYR A 132 -5.28 4.16 -9.64
CA TYR A 132 -4.84 2.94 -10.30
C TYR A 132 -4.67 3.18 -11.80
N LYS A 133 -3.69 2.53 -12.40
CA LYS A 133 -3.49 2.50 -13.84
C LYS A 133 -3.14 1.07 -14.27
N THR A 134 -3.66 0.66 -15.42
CA THR A 134 -3.39 -0.66 -16.01
C THR A 134 -2.79 -0.52 -17.40
N LYS A 135 -1.75 -1.27 -17.72
CA LYS A 135 -1.14 -1.34 -19.06
C LYS A 135 -1.12 -2.78 -19.55
N LYS A 136 -1.29 -3.00 -20.86
CA LYS A 136 -1.09 -4.32 -21.48
C LYS A 136 0.32 -4.40 -22.08
N GLN A 137 1.05 -5.47 -21.81
CA GLN A 137 2.36 -5.74 -22.40
C GLN A 137 2.18 -5.97 -23.92
N GLY A 138 2.76 -5.07 -24.71
CA GLY A 138 2.53 -4.94 -26.15
C GLY A 138 2.63 -3.49 -26.66
N GLN A 139 2.42 -2.50 -25.77
CA GLN A 139 2.84 -1.11 -25.95
C GLN A 139 4.20 -0.90 -25.26
N ILE A 140 5.27 -1.48 -25.82
CA ILE A 140 6.61 -1.50 -25.21
C ILE A 140 7.34 -0.18 -25.49
N SER A 141 7.41 0.69 -24.49
CA SER A 141 8.64 1.42 -24.18
C SER A 141 9.36 0.61 -23.08
N ARG A 142 10.59 0.17 -23.36
CA ARG A 142 11.46 -0.52 -22.40
C ARG A 142 11.74 0.43 -21.24
N CYS A 143 11.52 -0.07 -20.01
CA CYS A 143 11.34 0.69 -18.78
C CYS A 143 10.10 1.60 -18.86
N PRO A 144 9.08 1.43 -17.99
CA PRO A 144 8.09 2.47 -17.82
C PRO A 144 8.84 3.72 -17.36
N HIS A 145 9.03 4.68 -18.25
CA HIS A 145 9.58 5.96 -17.88
C HIS A 145 8.57 6.58 -16.94
N PHE A 146 8.96 6.77 -15.67
CA PHE A 146 8.11 7.20 -14.57
C PHE A 146 7.19 8.40 -14.91
N GLN A 147 7.64 9.26 -15.84
CA GLN A 147 6.86 10.39 -16.38
C GLN A 147 5.49 10.02 -16.99
N GLU A 148 5.30 8.81 -17.54
CA GLU A 148 3.97 8.39 -18.05
C GLU A 148 2.94 8.17 -16.92
N TRP A 149 3.40 8.08 -15.67
CA TRP A 149 2.57 7.67 -14.54
C TRP A 149 2.21 8.83 -13.62
N ILE A 150 2.90 9.97 -13.74
CA ILE A 150 2.63 11.18 -12.95
C ILE A 150 1.18 11.65 -13.19
N PRO A 151 0.38 11.90 -12.14
CA PRO A 151 -0.96 12.46 -12.29
C PRO A 151 -0.87 13.86 -12.93
N PRO A 152 -1.86 14.27 -13.75
CA PRO A 152 -1.81 15.57 -14.41
C PRO A 152 -1.79 16.70 -13.38
N THR A 153 -0.82 17.61 -13.50
CA THR A 153 -0.77 18.84 -12.70
C THR A 153 -1.79 19.84 -13.26
N VAL A 154 -2.78 20.23 -12.45
CA VAL A 154 -3.70 21.31 -12.80
C VAL A 154 -3.07 22.63 -12.36
N SER A 155 -2.70 23.48 -13.32
CA SER A 155 -2.25 24.85 -13.06
C SER A 155 -3.34 25.83 -13.48
N LEU A 156 -3.82 26.65 -12.54
CA LEU A 156 -4.62 27.83 -12.85
C LEU A 156 -3.68 28.93 -13.34
N ILE A 157 -3.83 29.33 -14.60
CA ILE A 157 -3.18 30.53 -15.14
C ILE A 157 -4.17 31.68 -14.92
N THR A 158 -3.81 32.64 -14.06
CA THR A 158 -4.49 33.94 -13.94
C THR A 158 -3.90 34.94 -14.92
#